data_AF-A0A9J7G6Y0-F1
#
_entry.id   AF-A0A9J7G6Y0-F1
#
_cell.length_a   1.000
_cell.length_b   1.000
_cell.length_c   1.000
_cell.angle_alpha   90.00
_cell.angle_beta   90.00
_cell.angle_gamma   90.00
#
_symmetry.space_group_name_H-M   'P 1'
#
loop_
_entity.id
_entity.type
_entity.pdbx_description
1 polymer ?
#
loop_
_entity_poly.entity_id
_entity_poly.type
_entity_poly.pdbx_seq_one_letter_code
_entity_poly.pdbx_strand_id
1 'polypeptide(L)'
;MAAAATCGAGVLSSGCVASTAGRSSTTSFQRRSKASGADGGGPRLLSIAGTRPSVRNGQLLVSTGLPALDQLLGGGLAVGTVLLIEEDKYSIYSPLLFKYFLAEGIVNGHTLLVASAKEKPADILQELPAPLLDDNGKKELEDVHNSKTPESDVNMKIAWRYQLQPKMQVGPVSSSRFGHYYDVSKRIPQELLGSSKWHGFFLPEHITSDLKGEPCSLSGDYMKLLQFIQNIIYTEGFDGSNPQKKQKNILRIGIQNFGSPFWGDDICCTENSDNSHRLTKFFYVLRGLLRTSLSACIITMPTHLIQNKAITARVRNLSDTVVGLESFIGSEKETNSLYKDYHGLIHIRKIPRLNNLTCDESDVKDLAFKLKRKLFTIEADSSALATIWALGDLLR
;
A
#
# COMPACT_ATOMS: atom_id res chain seq x y z
N MET A 1 -3.59 53.69 -24.23
CA MET A 1 -2.68 54.54 -25.04
C MET A 1 -3.24 55.96 -24.95
N ALA A 2 -2.62 56.98 -24.37
CA ALA A 2 -1.25 57.21 -23.92
C ALA A 2 -1.23 58.35 -22.85
N ALA A 3 -0.20 58.32 -21.96
CA ALA A 3 0.53 59.41 -21.27
C ALA A 3 -0.24 60.44 -20.39
N ALA A 4 0.26 61.03 -19.29
CA ALA A 4 1.60 61.20 -18.68
C ALA A 4 1.39 61.56 -17.17
N ALA A 5 2.22 61.13 -16.21
CA ALA A 5 3.38 61.84 -15.59
C ALA A 5 3.05 63.21 -14.93
N THR A 6 3.55 63.69 -13.79
CA THR A 6 4.36 63.23 -12.63
C THR A 6 4.52 64.44 -11.68
N CYS A 7 4.70 64.18 -10.37
CA CYS A 7 5.51 64.93 -9.39
C CYS A 7 5.11 66.32 -8.86
N GLY A 8 5.15 66.44 -7.52
CA GLY A 8 5.25 67.69 -6.75
C GLY A 8 5.43 67.37 -5.24
N ALA A 9 6.47 67.91 -4.60
CA ALA A 9 7.08 67.44 -3.35
C ALA A 9 6.78 68.30 -2.10
N GLY A 10 7.05 67.72 -0.91
CA GLY A 10 7.31 68.40 0.39
C GLY A 10 6.06 68.75 1.20
N VAL A 11 5.95 68.50 2.52
CA VAL A 11 6.80 68.99 3.62
C VAL A 11 6.63 68.13 4.89
N LEU A 12 7.71 68.10 5.69
CA LEU A 12 7.98 67.42 6.97
C LEU A 12 7.22 67.96 8.21
N SER A 13 6.95 67.08 9.19
CA SER A 13 7.14 67.28 10.65
C SER A 13 6.58 66.05 11.40
N SER A 14 7.39 65.10 11.89
CA SER A 14 8.09 65.05 13.21
C SER A 14 7.18 64.87 14.43
N GLY A 15 7.43 63.78 15.17
CA GLY A 15 6.78 63.41 16.44
C GLY A 15 7.08 61.99 16.87
N CYS A 16 8.33 61.72 17.25
CA CYS A 16 8.82 60.44 17.76
C CYS A 16 8.75 60.44 19.30
N VAL A 17 8.22 59.37 19.92
CA VAL A 17 8.64 58.95 21.27
C VAL A 17 8.71 57.43 21.31
N ALA A 18 9.92 56.93 21.53
CA ALA A 18 10.23 55.52 21.73
C ALA A 18 9.98 55.08 23.17
N SER A 19 9.69 53.79 23.37
CA SER A 19 10.00 53.11 24.63
C SER A 19 10.52 51.70 24.33
N THR A 20 11.43 51.28 25.19
CA THR A 20 12.53 50.34 24.97
C THR A 20 12.19 48.87 25.25
N ALA A 21 13.07 48.01 24.71
CA ALA A 21 13.01 46.56 24.67
C ALA A 21 13.00 45.83 26.03
N GLY A 22 12.34 44.67 26.04
CA GLY A 22 12.54 43.59 26.99
C GLY A 22 12.33 42.23 26.31
N ARG A 23 13.41 41.48 26.10
CA ARG A 23 13.42 40.11 25.55
C ARG A 23 12.74 39.13 26.52
N SER A 24 11.83 38.29 26.02
CA SER A 24 11.92 36.82 26.22
C SER A 24 10.97 36.11 25.27
N SER A 25 11.54 35.16 24.52
CA SER A 25 10.89 34.31 23.54
C SER A 25 10.42 33.01 24.22
N THR A 26 9.13 32.72 24.22
CA THR A 26 8.57 31.36 24.37
C THR A 26 7.14 31.35 23.83
N THR A 27 6.95 30.90 22.58
CA THR A 27 5.61 30.59 22.06
C THR A 27 5.26 29.15 22.44
N SER A 28 4.58 28.99 23.57
CA SER A 28 4.06 27.68 24.01
C SER A 28 2.82 27.32 23.21
N PHE A 29 2.97 26.56 22.12
CA PHE A 29 1.85 25.82 21.54
C PHE A 29 1.47 24.66 22.45
N GLN A 30 0.57 24.91 23.41
CA GLN A 30 -0.07 23.84 24.17
C GLN A 30 -1.20 23.22 23.33
N ARG A 31 -0.97 21.99 22.87
CA ARG A 31 -2.03 21.16 22.27
C ARG A 31 -2.99 20.73 23.38
N ARG A 32 -4.16 21.37 23.48
CA ARG A 32 -5.26 20.91 24.35
C ARG A 32 -5.76 19.55 23.87
N SER A 33 -5.44 18.50 24.61
CA SER A 33 -6.13 17.21 24.56
C SER A 33 -7.51 17.37 25.21
N LYS A 34 -8.59 17.49 24.44
CA LYS A 34 -9.95 17.34 24.98
C LYS A 34 -10.32 15.86 24.99
N ALA A 35 -10.20 15.24 26.16
CA ALA A 35 -10.95 14.04 26.50
C ALA A 35 -12.31 14.44 27.10
N SER A 36 -13.36 13.71 26.67
CA SER A 36 -14.70 13.57 27.25
C SER A 36 -15.57 14.82 27.50
N GLY A 37 -16.73 14.85 26.85
CA GLY A 37 -17.95 15.49 27.35
C GLY A 37 -18.35 16.82 26.70
N ALA A 38 -19.59 16.87 26.21
CA ALA A 38 -20.39 18.01 25.77
C ALA A 38 -20.29 18.47 24.29
N ASP A 39 -21.49 18.59 23.71
CA ASP A 39 -21.83 19.06 22.37
C ASP A 39 -21.15 20.38 21.98
N GLY A 40 -20.47 20.35 20.84
CA GLY A 40 -19.90 21.52 20.19
C GLY A 40 -19.70 21.19 18.71
N GLY A 41 -20.57 21.75 17.87
CA GLY A 41 -20.63 21.53 16.41
C GLY A 41 -19.46 22.12 15.64
N GLY A 42 -18.26 21.57 15.84
CA GLY A 42 -17.20 21.61 14.83
C GLY A 42 -17.35 20.41 13.88
N PRO A 43 -16.97 20.52 12.59
CA PRO A 43 -17.00 19.37 11.70
C PRO A 43 -16.05 18.30 12.23
N ARG A 44 -16.58 17.26 12.87
CA ARG A 44 -15.82 16.05 13.18
C ARG A 44 -15.34 15.51 11.83
N LEU A 45 -14.03 15.40 11.64
CA LEU A 45 -13.47 14.64 10.53
C LEU A 45 -14.21 13.31 10.47
N LEU A 46 -14.88 13.05 9.35
CA LEU A 46 -15.70 11.86 9.16
C LEU A 46 -14.79 10.64 9.34
N SER A 47 -14.94 9.96 10.48
CA SER A 47 -14.14 8.80 10.83
C SER A 47 -14.78 7.57 10.20
N ILE A 48 -14.25 7.12 9.06
CA ILE A 48 -14.59 5.81 8.49
C ILE A 48 -13.85 4.74 9.30
N ALA A 49 -14.53 3.66 9.67
CA ALA A 49 -13.90 2.55 10.40
C ALA A 49 -12.69 2.01 9.62
N GLY A 50 -11.65 1.53 10.30
CA GLY A 50 -10.45 0.98 9.64
C GLY A 50 -9.62 1.98 8.82
N THR A 51 -9.83 3.29 9.02
CA THR A 51 -9.06 4.33 8.34
C THR A 51 -8.34 5.28 9.29
N ARG A 52 -7.27 5.89 8.77
CA ARG A 52 -6.51 6.91 9.49
C ARG A 52 -6.08 8.02 8.55
N PRO A 53 -6.21 9.30 8.93
CA PRO A 53 -5.61 10.38 8.16
C PRO A 53 -4.08 10.29 8.25
N SER A 54 -3.42 10.41 7.10
CA SER A 54 -1.97 10.53 6.98
C SER A 54 -1.50 11.78 7.71
N VAL A 55 -0.46 11.63 8.54
CA VAL A 55 0.14 12.76 9.27
C VAL A 55 0.84 13.73 8.32
N ARG A 56 1.30 13.26 7.15
CA ARG A 56 2.09 14.07 6.21
C ARG A 56 1.23 14.95 5.30
N ASN A 57 0.14 14.42 4.77
CA ASN A 57 -0.63 15.07 3.71
C ASN A 57 -2.15 15.02 3.93
N GLY A 58 -2.62 14.54 5.10
CA GLY A 58 -4.04 14.50 5.47
C GLY A 58 -4.89 13.50 4.68
N GLN A 59 -4.28 12.70 3.80
CA GLN A 59 -5.00 11.72 2.99
C GLN A 59 -5.54 10.57 3.83
N LEU A 60 -6.68 10.03 3.45
CA LEU A 60 -7.25 8.87 4.12
C LEU A 60 -6.44 7.63 3.75
N LEU A 61 -5.89 6.95 4.76
CA LEU A 61 -5.12 5.71 4.59
C LEU A 61 -5.95 4.51 5.07
N VAL A 62 -5.75 3.39 4.39
CA VAL A 62 -6.22 2.05 4.77
C VAL A 62 -5.03 1.12 4.98
N SER A 63 -5.11 0.21 5.95
CA SER A 63 -4.05 -0.78 6.15
C SER A 63 -4.01 -1.81 5.03
N THR A 64 -2.81 -2.19 4.61
CA THR A 64 -2.55 -3.30 3.68
C THR A 64 -2.77 -4.68 4.30
N GLY A 65 -3.07 -4.76 5.61
CA GLY A 65 -3.11 -6.01 6.37
C GLY A 65 -1.72 -6.51 6.78
N LEU A 66 -0.66 -5.76 6.44
CA LEU A 66 0.70 -6.04 6.87
C LEU A 66 1.32 -4.76 7.47
N PRO A 67 1.37 -4.62 8.80
CA PRO A 67 1.86 -3.40 9.45
C PRO A 67 3.26 -2.95 9.02
N ALA A 68 4.15 -3.91 8.72
CA ALA A 68 5.49 -3.60 8.23
C ALA A 68 5.48 -2.95 6.83
N LEU A 69 4.59 -3.42 5.94
CA LEU A 69 4.38 -2.80 4.63
C LEU A 69 3.68 -1.44 4.77
N ASP A 70 2.72 -1.31 5.68
CA ASP A 70 2.08 -0.02 5.94
C ASP A 70 3.09 1.04 6.37
N GLN A 71 4.00 0.69 7.29
CA GLN A 71 5.06 1.59 7.72
C GLN A 71 5.96 1.99 6.56
N LEU A 72 6.24 1.05 5.65
CA LEU A 72 7.05 1.29 4.47
C LEU A 72 6.40 2.26 3.47
N LEU A 73 5.08 2.17 3.33
CA LEU A 73 4.28 3.04 2.45
C LEU A 73 3.97 4.41 3.07
N GLY A 74 4.53 4.73 4.24
CA GLY A 74 4.27 6.00 4.92
C GLY A 74 3.06 5.98 5.85
N GLY A 75 2.67 4.78 6.30
CA GLY A 75 1.63 4.55 7.30
C GLY A 75 0.34 3.92 6.78
N GLY A 76 0.35 3.32 5.58
CA GLY A 76 -0.78 2.65 4.94
C GLY A 76 -0.89 2.92 3.44
N LEU A 77 -1.88 2.32 2.79
CA LEU A 77 -2.25 2.59 1.41
C LEU A 77 -3.25 3.75 1.35
N ALA A 78 -3.02 4.74 0.50
CA ALA A 78 -3.94 5.87 0.36
C ALA A 78 -5.21 5.49 -0.41
N VAL A 79 -6.37 5.96 0.05
CA VAL A 79 -7.62 5.84 -0.69
C VAL A 79 -7.51 6.61 -2.01
N GLY A 80 -8.02 6.00 -3.08
CA GLY A 80 -7.95 6.49 -4.45
C GLY A 80 -6.69 6.07 -5.22
N THR A 81 -5.93 5.11 -4.69
CA THR A 81 -4.68 4.63 -5.32
C THR A 81 -4.68 3.17 -5.73
N VAL A 82 -3.73 2.86 -6.62
CA VAL A 82 -3.40 1.49 -7.04
C VAL A 82 -2.05 1.07 -6.45
N LEU A 83 -2.05 -0.03 -5.71
CA LEU A 83 -0.87 -0.78 -5.30
C LEU A 83 -0.66 -1.96 -6.25
N LEU A 84 0.43 -1.92 -7.01
CA LEU A 84 0.87 -3.03 -7.86
C LEU A 84 1.89 -3.89 -7.10
N ILE A 85 1.60 -5.17 -6.98
CA ILE A 85 2.53 -6.20 -6.51
C ILE A 85 3.02 -6.97 -7.73
N GLU A 86 4.31 -6.86 -8.02
CA GLU A 86 4.97 -7.70 -9.01
C GLU A 86 5.27 -9.06 -8.37
N GLU A 87 4.72 -10.12 -8.95
CA GLU A 87 4.79 -11.47 -8.39
C GLU A 87 6.19 -12.07 -8.49
N ASP A 88 6.53 -12.89 -7.49
CA ASP A 88 7.68 -13.77 -7.53
C ASP A 88 7.50 -14.89 -8.57
N LYS A 89 8.61 -15.50 -8.99
CA LYS A 89 8.65 -16.51 -10.07
C LYS A 89 7.66 -17.67 -9.89
N TYR A 90 7.37 -18.05 -8.64
CA TYR A 90 6.48 -19.17 -8.31
C TYR A 90 5.14 -18.72 -7.72
N SER A 91 4.88 -17.41 -7.63
CA SER A 91 3.64 -16.83 -7.09
C SER A 91 3.27 -17.41 -5.71
N ILE A 92 4.26 -17.54 -4.82
CA ILE A 92 4.05 -18.15 -3.49
C ILE A 92 3.66 -17.08 -2.47
N TYR A 93 4.31 -15.91 -2.51
CA TYR A 93 4.14 -14.86 -1.51
C TYR A 93 3.19 -13.75 -1.96
N SER A 94 3.06 -13.54 -3.27
CA SER A 94 2.12 -12.55 -3.80
C SER A 94 0.66 -12.82 -3.41
N PRO A 95 0.14 -14.08 -3.41
CA PRO A 95 -1.24 -14.34 -3.01
C PRO A 95 -1.43 -14.16 -1.50
N LEU A 96 -0.36 -14.32 -0.69
CA LEU A 96 -0.43 -14.10 0.76
C LEU A 96 -0.65 -12.62 1.08
N LEU A 97 0.13 -11.72 0.47
CA LEU A 97 -0.03 -10.27 0.61
C LEU A 97 -1.41 -9.81 0.11
N PHE A 98 -1.88 -10.40 -0.99
CA PHE A 98 -3.23 -10.18 -1.50
C PHE A 98 -4.30 -10.58 -0.48
N LYS A 99 -4.19 -11.76 0.12
CA LYS A 99 -5.11 -12.25 1.15
C LYS A 99 -5.07 -11.38 2.41
N TYR A 100 -3.93 -10.87 2.84
CA TYR A 100 -3.85 -9.93 3.96
C TYR A 100 -4.65 -8.65 3.71
N PHE A 101 -4.56 -8.08 2.50
CA PHE A 101 -5.33 -6.88 2.14
C PHE A 101 -6.84 -7.10 2.19
N LEU A 102 -7.31 -8.28 1.76
CA LEU A 102 -8.71 -8.67 1.80
C LEU A 102 -9.19 -8.99 3.23
N ALA A 103 -8.39 -9.73 4.00
CA ALA A 103 -8.65 -10.04 5.40
C ALA A 103 -8.84 -8.78 6.24
N GLU A 104 -7.97 -7.78 6.05
CA GLU A 104 -8.08 -6.46 6.70
C GLU A 104 -9.32 -5.68 6.26
N GLY A 105 -9.86 -5.96 5.08
CA GLY A 105 -11.16 -5.44 4.67
C GLY A 105 -12.30 -6.04 5.47
N ILE A 106 -12.34 -7.36 5.61
CA ILE A 106 -13.37 -8.08 6.39
C ILE A 106 -13.35 -7.66 7.87
N VAL A 107 -12.17 -7.64 8.49
CA VAL A 107 -12.03 -7.28 9.92
C VAL A 107 -12.54 -5.86 10.20
N ASN A 108 -12.32 -4.92 9.27
CA ASN A 108 -12.77 -3.54 9.40
C ASN A 108 -14.21 -3.30 8.86
N GLY A 109 -14.88 -4.31 8.32
CA GLY A 109 -16.22 -4.17 7.72
C GLY A 109 -16.24 -3.38 6.40
N HIS A 110 -15.12 -3.31 5.68
CA HIS A 110 -15.04 -2.71 4.36
C HIS A 110 -15.74 -3.57 3.30
N THR A 111 -16.28 -2.92 2.27
CA THR A 111 -16.81 -3.66 1.12
C THR A 111 -15.66 -4.17 0.27
N LEU A 112 -15.69 -5.44 -0.13
CA LEU A 112 -14.66 -6.04 -0.97
C LEU A 112 -15.13 -6.18 -2.42
N LEU A 113 -14.21 -6.02 -3.37
CA LEU A 113 -14.37 -6.51 -4.73
C LEU A 113 -13.17 -7.40 -5.06
N VAL A 114 -13.42 -8.67 -5.36
CA VAL A 114 -12.36 -9.63 -5.68
C VAL A 114 -12.54 -10.09 -7.13
N ALA A 115 -11.52 -9.83 -7.95
CA ALA A 115 -11.46 -10.23 -9.34
C ALA A 115 -10.30 -11.22 -9.55
N SER A 116 -10.59 -12.35 -10.18
CA SER A 116 -9.56 -13.35 -10.53
C SER A 116 -9.93 -14.05 -11.84
N ALA A 117 -8.91 -14.51 -12.56
CA ALA A 117 -9.06 -15.34 -13.74
C ALA A 117 -8.61 -16.80 -13.52
N LYS A 118 -7.94 -17.08 -12.39
CA LYS A 118 -7.36 -18.39 -12.08
C LYS A 118 -8.22 -19.19 -11.09
N GLU A 119 -8.59 -18.55 -9.98
CA GLU A 119 -9.32 -19.16 -8.86
C GLU A 119 -10.65 -18.42 -8.66
N LYS A 120 -11.69 -19.11 -8.16
CA LYS A 120 -12.97 -18.44 -7.92
C LYS A 120 -12.83 -17.47 -6.75
N PRO A 121 -13.38 -16.25 -6.83
CA PRO A 121 -13.33 -15.28 -5.75
C PRO A 121 -13.82 -15.81 -4.39
N ALA A 122 -14.84 -16.67 -4.40
CA ALA A 122 -15.36 -17.29 -3.18
C ALA A 122 -14.34 -18.20 -2.49
N ASP A 123 -13.57 -18.97 -3.25
CA ASP A 123 -12.55 -19.90 -2.72
C ASP A 123 -11.40 -19.10 -2.10
N ILE A 124 -10.99 -18.00 -2.74
CA ILE A 124 -9.98 -17.08 -2.20
C ILE A 124 -10.42 -16.50 -0.84
N LEU A 125 -11.69 -16.13 -0.70
CA LEU A 125 -12.25 -15.59 0.53
C LEU A 125 -12.32 -16.63 1.67
N GLN A 126 -12.55 -17.90 1.35
CA GLN A 126 -12.54 -18.99 2.33
C GLN A 126 -11.13 -19.27 2.88
N GLU A 127 -10.10 -18.96 2.10
CA GLU A 127 -8.70 -19.18 2.47
C GLU A 127 -8.04 -18.02 3.24
N LEU A 128 -8.79 -16.96 3.57
CA LEU A 128 -8.23 -15.78 4.23
C LEU A 128 -7.71 -16.10 5.63
N PRO A 129 -6.53 -15.55 6.00
CA PRO A 129 -5.91 -15.81 7.29
C PRO A 129 -6.64 -15.09 8.43
N ALA A 130 -6.68 -15.69 9.62
CA ALA A 130 -7.35 -15.11 10.79
C ALA A 130 -6.49 -14.02 11.46
N PRO A 131 -7.09 -12.94 11.97
CA PRO A 131 -6.35 -11.95 12.75
C PRO A 131 -5.84 -12.55 14.08
N LEU A 132 -4.62 -12.20 14.48
CA LEU A 132 -4.09 -12.50 15.82
C LEU A 132 -4.73 -11.54 16.82
N LEU A 133 -5.41 -12.11 17.81
CA LEU A 133 -5.90 -11.37 18.97
C LEU A 133 -4.75 -11.04 19.93
N ASP A 134 -4.83 -9.90 20.60
CA ASP A 134 -3.70 -9.16 21.20
C ASP A 134 -2.87 -9.90 22.26
N ASP A 135 -3.37 -10.97 22.88
CA ASP A 135 -2.64 -11.73 23.90
C ASP A 135 -1.64 -12.76 23.32
N ASN A 136 -1.90 -13.28 22.11
CA ASN A 136 -1.01 -14.25 21.46
C ASN A 136 0.00 -13.59 20.52
N GLY A 137 -0.36 -12.45 19.91
CA GLY A 137 0.48 -11.76 18.93
C GLY A 137 1.75 -11.17 19.53
N LYS A 138 1.74 -10.68 20.78
CA LYS A 138 2.94 -10.14 21.44
C LYS A 138 3.97 -11.24 21.72
N LYS A 139 3.52 -12.38 22.24
CA LYS A 139 4.39 -13.55 22.51
C LYS A 139 5.02 -14.10 21.23
N GLU A 140 4.24 -14.20 20.15
CA GLU A 140 4.75 -14.69 18.87
C GLU A 140 5.72 -13.71 18.19
N LEU A 141 5.50 -12.39 18.33
CA LEU A 141 6.42 -11.35 17.83
C LEU A 141 7.73 -11.31 18.63
N GLU A 142 7.66 -11.47 19.95
CA GLU A 142 8.80 -11.55 20.87
C GLU A 142 9.62 -12.82 20.63
N ASP A 143 8.97 -13.98 20.42
CA ASP A 143 9.63 -15.24 20.05
C ASP A 143 10.40 -15.14 18.72
N VAL A 144 9.83 -14.46 17.71
CA VAL A 144 10.48 -14.27 16.39
C VAL A 144 11.68 -13.33 16.46
N HIS A 145 11.65 -12.33 17.35
CA HIS A 145 12.77 -11.41 17.57
C HIS A 145 13.84 -11.95 18.53
N ASN A 146 13.51 -12.86 19.45
CA ASN A 146 14.44 -13.40 20.45
C ASN A 146 15.20 -14.67 20.02
N SER A 147 14.90 -15.26 18.87
CA SER A 147 15.66 -16.43 18.41
C SER A 147 17.00 -16.02 17.77
N LYS A 148 18.05 -15.98 18.60
CA LYS A 148 19.51 -15.89 18.33
C LYS A 148 20.16 -14.51 18.43
N THR A 149 20.54 -14.15 19.66
CA THR A 149 21.93 -13.82 19.98
C THR A 149 22.25 -14.45 21.34
N PRO A 150 23.28 -15.30 21.48
CA PRO A 150 23.84 -15.53 22.80
C PRO A 150 24.46 -14.20 23.24
N GLU A 151 24.02 -13.69 24.39
CA GLU A 151 24.68 -12.59 25.08
C GLU A 151 26.15 -12.96 25.30
N SER A 152 27.05 -12.41 24.48
CA SER A 152 28.40 -12.13 24.91
C SER A 152 28.44 -10.67 25.34
N ASP A 153 28.40 -10.48 26.65
CA ASP A 153 28.53 -9.22 27.37
C ASP A 153 29.92 -8.61 27.15
N VAL A 154 30.17 -8.10 25.94
CA VAL A 154 31.38 -7.36 25.60
C VAL A 154 30.99 -5.92 25.32
N ASN A 155 31.21 -5.08 26.33
CA ASN A 155 31.11 -3.64 26.31
C ASN A 155 32.04 -3.04 25.21
N MET A 156 31.57 -3.02 23.97
CA MET A 156 32.27 -2.48 22.79
C MET A 156 32.08 -0.95 22.73
N LYS A 157 33.06 -0.22 23.28
CA LYS A 157 33.13 1.26 23.33
C LYS A 157 33.14 1.99 21.98
N ILE A 158 33.15 1.28 20.84
CA ILE A 158 33.25 1.87 19.50
C ILE A 158 31.87 1.98 18.81
N ALA A 159 30.86 1.22 19.26
CA ALA A 159 29.55 1.11 18.60
C ALA A 159 28.44 2.00 19.20
N TRP A 160 28.78 3.04 19.97
CA TRP A 160 27.82 4.02 20.54
C TRP A 160 26.83 4.53 19.49
N ARG A 161 27.30 4.78 18.26
CA ARG A 161 26.47 5.42 17.20
C ARG A 161 25.32 4.54 16.71
N TYR A 162 25.41 3.21 16.87
CA TYR A 162 24.32 2.30 16.49
C TYR A 162 23.25 2.16 17.56
N GLN A 163 23.58 2.49 18.81
CA GLN A 163 22.63 2.51 19.91
C GLN A 163 21.62 3.66 19.78
N LEU A 164 21.96 4.69 18.99
CA LEU A 164 21.16 5.89 18.75
C LEU A 164 20.44 5.92 17.40
N GLN A 165 20.62 4.92 16.54
CA GLN A 165 19.73 4.81 15.37
C GLN A 165 18.32 4.52 15.88
N PRO A 166 17.28 5.16 15.32
CA PRO A 166 15.92 4.75 15.61
C PRO A 166 15.78 3.32 15.10
N LYS A 167 15.96 2.35 15.99
CA LYS A 167 15.46 0.99 15.82
C LYS A 167 14.05 1.19 15.31
N MET A 168 13.72 0.62 14.16
CA MET A 168 12.36 0.67 13.62
C MET A 168 11.45 0.14 14.72
N GLN A 169 10.85 1.04 15.49
CA GLN A 169 10.14 0.68 16.70
C GLN A 169 8.83 0.05 16.24
N VAL A 170 8.82 -1.28 16.18
CA VAL A 170 7.59 -2.07 16.14
C VAL A 170 7.01 -2.07 17.55
N GLY A 171 6.68 -0.87 18.05
CA GLY A 171 6.18 -0.63 19.41
C GLY A 171 4.85 0.11 19.36
N PRO A 172 3.84 -0.29 20.15
CA PRO A 172 2.46 0.19 19.98
C PRO A 172 2.33 1.61 20.53
N VAL A 173 2.05 2.58 19.65
CA VAL A 173 1.42 3.82 20.08
C VAL A 173 -0.05 3.49 20.32
N SER A 174 -0.46 3.56 21.58
CA SER A 174 -1.78 3.20 22.09
C SER A 174 -2.89 4.11 21.53
N SER A 175 -3.38 3.75 20.35
CA SER A 175 -4.66 4.14 19.78
C SER A 175 -4.99 3.05 18.77
N SER A 176 -6.11 2.32 18.92
CA SER A 176 -6.69 1.36 17.96
C SER A 176 -5.75 0.95 16.81
N ARG A 177 -5.13 -0.24 16.88
CA ARG A 177 -4.11 -0.68 15.91
C ARG A 177 -4.67 -0.52 14.49
N PHE A 178 -4.04 0.36 13.70
CA PHE A 178 -4.47 0.70 12.33
C PHE A 178 -4.50 -0.52 11.39
N GLY A 179 -3.70 -1.53 11.67
CA GLY A 179 -3.70 -2.81 10.97
C GLY A 179 -3.47 -3.96 11.95
N HIS A 180 -3.92 -5.15 11.55
CA HIS A 180 -3.84 -6.37 12.35
C HIS A 180 -2.67 -7.25 11.88
N TYR A 181 -2.21 -8.14 12.76
CA TYR A 181 -1.33 -9.24 12.38
C TYR A 181 -2.20 -10.46 12.07
N TYR A 182 -1.76 -11.32 11.16
CA TYR A 182 -2.55 -12.45 10.66
C TYR A 182 -1.80 -13.78 10.78
N ASP A 183 -2.52 -14.82 11.23
CA ASP A 183 -2.02 -16.17 11.41
C ASP A 183 -2.36 -16.97 10.15
N VAL A 184 -1.34 -17.32 9.36
CA VAL A 184 -1.51 -18.04 8.10
C VAL A 184 -2.05 -19.47 8.31
N SER A 185 -1.88 -20.04 9.50
CA SER A 185 -2.36 -21.39 9.83
C SER A 185 -3.85 -21.45 10.14
N LYS A 186 -4.48 -20.32 10.47
CA LYS A 186 -5.90 -20.25 10.81
C LYS A 186 -6.67 -19.52 9.73
N ARG A 187 -7.95 -19.83 9.60
CA ARG A 187 -8.87 -19.18 8.65
C ARG A 187 -9.82 -18.24 9.37
N ILE A 188 -10.24 -17.18 8.69
CA ILE A 188 -11.24 -16.25 9.24
C ILE A 188 -12.52 -17.02 9.60
N PRO A 189 -13.12 -16.77 10.78
CA PRO A 189 -14.41 -17.34 11.15
C PRO A 189 -15.49 -17.04 10.11
N GLN A 190 -16.30 -18.06 9.78
CA GLN A 190 -17.35 -17.93 8.76
C GLN A 190 -18.42 -16.87 9.10
N GLU A 191 -18.60 -16.56 10.38
CA GLU A 191 -19.47 -15.49 10.86
C GLU A 191 -19.05 -14.11 10.32
N LEU A 192 -17.75 -13.81 10.34
CA LEU A 192 -17.21 -12.56 9.81
C LEU A 192 -17.36 -12.50 8.28
N LEU A 193 -17.12 -13.62 7.59
CA LEU A 193 -17.33 -13.72 6.15
C LEU A 193 -18.80 -13.52 5.76
N GLY A 194 -19.73 -14.14 6.49
CA GLY A 194 -21.17 -14.03 6.23
C GLY A 194 -21.73 -12.63 6.48
N SER A 195 -21.16 -11.89 7.42
CA SER A 195 -21.54 -10.49 7.69
C SER A 195 -20.96 -9.48 6.69
N SER A 196 -19.90 -9.87 5.98
CA SER A 196 -19.13 -8.98 5.11
C SER A 196 -19.75 -8.86 3.73
N LYS A 197 -19.84 -7.63 3.22
CA LYS A 197 -20.31 -7.37 1.85
C LYS A 197 -19.16 -7.50 0.86
N TRP A 198 -19.31 -8.34 -0.15
CA TRP A 198 -18.31 -8.50 -1.19
C TRP A 198 -18.93 -8.73 -2.57
N HIS A 199 -18.16 -8.42 -3.61
CA HIS A 199 -18.51 -8.61 -5.02
C HIS A 199 -17.42 -9.45 -5.69
N GLY A 200 -17.81 -10.52 -6.39
CA GLY A 200 -16.90 -11.38 -7.13
C GLY A 200 -16.94 -11.13 -8.62
N PHE A 201 -15.78 -11.10 -9.27
CA PHE A 201 -15.65 -11.18 -10.71
C PHE A 201 -14.75 -12.36 -11.06
N PHE A 202 -15.32 -13.37 -11.73
CA PHE A 202 -14.56 -14.52 -12.21
C PHE A 202 -14.55 -14.52 -13.72
N LEU A 203 -13.38 -14.30 -14.33
CA LEU A 203 -13.30 -14.08 -15.77
C LEU A 203 -13.92 -15.24 -16.59
N PRO A 204 -13.63 -16.53 -16.31
CA PRO A 204 -14.17 -17.63 -17.11
C PRO A 204 -15.69 -17.72 -17.18
N GLU A 205 -16.41 -17.28 -16.15
CA GLU A 205 -17.89 -17.23 -16.16
C GLU A 205 -18.43 -16.18 -17.14
N HIS A 206 -17.63 -15.18 -17.48
CA HIS A 206 -17.98 -14.10 -18.41
C HIS A 206 -17.50 -14.34 -19.85
N ILE A 207 -16.92 -15.51 -20.14
CA ILE A 207 -16.46 -15.93 -21.48
C ILE A 207 -17.61 -16.61 -22.26
N THR A 208 -18.63 -17.14 -21.58
CA THR A 208 -19.73 -17.89 -22.23
C THR A 208 -21.02 -17.08 -22.36
N SER A 209 -21.16 -16.34 -23.46
CA SER A 209 -22.48 -15.93 -24.00
C SER A 209 -22.49 -15.51 -25.47
N ASP A 210 -21.36 -15.45 -26.17
CA ASP A 210 -21.34 -15.06 -27.59
C ASP A 210 -21.13 -16.29 -28.49
N LEU A 211 -22.18 -17.12 -28.62
CA LEU A 211 -22.29 -18.08 -29.70
C LEU A 211 -23.66 -17.98 -30.37
N LYS A 212 -23.76 -17.05 -31.33
CA LYS A 212 -24.32 -17.28 -32.68
C LYS A 212 -24.17 -16.01 -33.52
N GLY A 213 -23.20 -16.02 -34.44
CA GLY A 213 -23.23 -15.16 -35.63
C GLY A 213 -22.50 -13.82 -35.52
N GLU A 214 -21.18 -13.85 -35.29
CA GLU A 214 -20.15 -13.05 -35.96
C GLU A 214 -18.82 -13.34 -35.24
N PRO A 215 -17.67 -13.44 -35.93
CA PRO A 215 -16.37 -13.51 -35.28
C PRO A 215 -16.05 -12.13 -34.68
N CYS A 216 -16.75 -11.79 -33.60
CA CYS A 216 -16.58 -10.54 -32.88
C CYS A 216 -15.13 -10.43 -32.42
N SER A 217 -14.50 -9.31 -32.76
CA SER A 217 -13.15 -8.91 -32.37
C SER A 217 -12.81 -9.34 -30.95
N LEU A 218 -11.69 -10.06 -30.80
CA LEU A 218 -11.09 -10.58 -29.57
C LEU A 218 -10.71 -9.47 -28.56
N SER A 219 -11.63 -8.63 -28.07
CA SER A 219 -11.30 -7.42 -27.29
C SER A 219 -12.37 -7.07 -26.25
N GLY A 220 -12.24 -7.54 -25.01
CA GLY A 220 -13.16 -7.05 -23.99
C GLY A 220 -12.93 -7.41 -22.54
N ASP A 221 -12.07 -8.37 -22.18
CA ASP A 221 -12.05 -8.91 -20.82
C ASP A 221 -11.68 -7.88 -19.75
N TYR A 222 -10.64 -7.08 -20.01
CA TYR A 222 -10.32 -5.92 -19.17
C TYR A 222 -11.43 -4.87 -19.14
N MET A 223 -12.13 -4.67 -20.24
CA MET A 223 -13.25 -3.71 -20.31
C MET A 223 -14.45 -4.20 -19.51
N LYS A 224 -14.78 -5.49 -19.57
CA LYS A 224 -15.83 -6.13 -18.75
C LYS A 224 -15.52 -5.94 -17.26
N LEU A 225 -14.27 -6.18 -16.85
CA LEU A 225 -13.84 -5.93 -15.48
C LEU A 225 -13.96 -4.45 -15.10
N LEU A 226 -13.54 -3.51 -15.97
CA LEU A 226 -13.70 -2.08 -15.70
C LEU A 226 -15.17 -1.68 -15.54
N GLN A 227 -16.03 -2.16 -16.43
CA GLN A 227 -17.48 -1.90 -16.37
C GLN A 227 -18.07 -2.46 -15.08
N PHE A 228 -17.65 -3.66 -14.66
CA PHE A 228 -18.05 -4.25 -13.40
C PHE A 228 -17.63 -3.37 -12.21
N ILE A 229 -16.35 -2.96 -12.15
CA ILE A 229 -15.83 -2.08 -11.09
C ILE A 229 -16.58 -0.74 -11.07
N GLN A 230 -16.77 -0.12 -12.24
CA GLN A 230 -17.48 1.15 -12.37
C GLN A 230 -18.94 1.04 -11.89
N ASN A 231 -19.62 -0.04 -12.26
CA ASN A 231 -21.00 -0.29 -11.82
C ASN A 231 -21.09 -0.44 -10.30
N ILE A 232 -20.18 -1.19 -9.67
CA ILE A 232 -20.16 -1.30 -8.20
C ILE A 232 -19.86 0.05 -7.55
N ILE A 233 -18.89 0.81 -8.05
CA ILE A 233 -18.56 2.15 -7.51
C ILE A 233 -19.78 3.06 -7.53
N TYR A 234 -20.53 3.08 -8.64
CA TYR A 234 -21.70 3.93 -8.83
C TYR A 234 -22.92 3.46 -8.03
N THR A 235 -23.25 2.16 -8.09
CA THR A 235 -24.43 1.59 -7.42
C THR A 235 -24.34 1.65 -5.90
N GLU A 236 -23.13 1.47 -5.36
CA GLU A 236 -22.86 1.52 -3.93
C GLU A 236 -22.50 2.92 -3.43
N GLY A 237 -22.38 3.91 -4.33
CA GLY A 237 -22.19 5.31 -3.97
C GLY A 237 -20.79 5.66 -3.46
N PHE A 238 -19.75 4.93 -3.90
CA PHE A 238 -18.37 5.20 -3.50
C PHE A 238 -17.80 6.46 -4.18
N ASP A 239 -18.37 6.87 -5.32
CA ASP A 239 -17.99 8.09 -6.06
C ASP A 239 -18.55 9.40 -5.45
N GLY A 240 -19.48 9.28 -4.50
CA GLY A 240 -20.16 10.42 -3.88
C GLY A 240 -21.32 11.00 -4.68
N SER A 241 -21.64 10.47 -5.87
CA SER A 241 -22.79 10.93 -6.66
C SER A 241 -24.11 10.51 -6.02
N ASN A 242 -24.16 9.28 -5.52
CA ASN A 242 -25.24 8.74 -4.69
C ASN A 242 -24.71 8.54 -3.27
N PRO A 243 -25.13 9.33 -2.27
CA PRO A 243 -24.66 9.14 -0.90
C PRO A 243 -24.94 7.71 -0.42
N GLN A 244 -23.92 7.08 0.18
CA GLN A 244 -24.04 5.73 0.71
C GLN A 244 -25.20 5.66 1.70
N LYS A 245 -26.10 4.68 1.52
CA LYS A 245 -27.34 4.55 2.31
C LYS A 245 -27.10 4.25 3.80
N LYS A 246 -25.90 3.76 4.14
CA LYS A 246 -25.41 3.49 5.51
C LYS A 246 -24.34 4.53 5.88
N GLN A 247 -23.67 4.32 7.03
CA GLN A 247 -22.40 4.99 7.32
C GLN A 247 -21.41 4.87 6.15
N LYS A 248 -20.56 5.89 5.98
CA LYS A 248 -19.54 5.87 4.92
C LYS A 248 -18.66 4.64 5.03
N ASN A 249 -18.44 3.96 3.93
CA ASN A 249 -17.62 2.76 3.82
C ASN A 249 -16.58 2.90 2.68
N ILE A 250 -15.58 2.03 2.68
CA ILE A 250 -14.53 1.98 1.66
C ILE A 250 -14.64 0.69 0.85
N LEU A 251 -14.37 0.82 -0.44
CA LEU A 251 -14.25 -0.31 -1.35
C LEU A 251 -12.78 -0.74 -1.46
N ARG A 252 -12.48 -1.97 -1.06
CA ARG A 252 -11.19 -2.60 -1.27
C ARG A 252 -11.27 -3.52 -2.48
N ILE A 253 -10.55 -3.15 -3.53
CA ILE A 253 -10.53 -3.88 -4.79
C ILE A 253 -9.27 -4.74 -4.82
N GLY A 254 -9.42 -6.05 -4.98
CA GLY A 254 -8.32 -6.98 -5.18
C GLY A 254 -8.44 -7.65 -6.55
N ILE A 255 -7.43 -7.47 -7.40
CA ILE A 255 -7.32 -8.15 -8.70
C ILE A 255 -6.11 -9.10 -8.69
N GLN A 256 -6.35 -10.38 -8.93
CA GLN A 256 -5.33 -11.42 -8.86
C GLN A 256 -4.77 -11.81 -10.25
N ASN A 257 -3.46 -12.08 -10.30
CA ASN A 257 -2.76 -12.60 -11.48
C ASN A 257 -3.05 -11.80 -12.75
N PHE A 258 -3.15 -10.48 -12.63
CA PHE A 258 -3.56 -9.59 -13.71
C PHE A 258 -2.53 -9.57 -14.82
N GLY A 259 -2.95 -9.62 -16.09
CA GLY A 259 -2.03 -9.70 -17.22
C GLY A 259 -1.32 -11.05 -17.40
N SER A 260 -1.68 -12.07 -16.60
CA SER A 260 -1.28 -13.45 -16.87
C SER A 260 -2.01 -14.02 -18.10
N PRO A 261 -1.54 -15.15 -18.67
CA PRO A 261 -2.22 -15.80 -19.79
C PRO A 261 -3.69 -16.17 -19.53
N PHE A 262 -4.10 -16.29 -18.25
CA PHE A 262 -5.50 -16.53 -17.88
C PHE A 262 -6.44 -15.37 -18.27
N TRP A 263 -5.91 -14.16 -18.45
CA TRP A 263 -6.69 -12.98 -18.87
C TRP A 263 -6.89 -12.88 -20.39
N GLY A 264 -6.50 -13.91 -21.14
CA GLY A 264 -6.77 -14.01 -22.58
C GLY A 264 -5.96 -13.04 -23.44
N ASP A 265 -4.91 -12.42 -22.89
CA ASP A 265 -4.05 -11.47 -23.58
C ASP A 265 -2.72 -12.14 -24.00
N ASP A 266 -2.18 -11.72 -25.14
CA ASP A 266 -0.98 -12.31 -25.74
C ASP A 266 0.33 -11.61 -25.31
N ILE A 267 0.24 -10.66 -24.38
CA ILE A 267 1.35 -9.86 -23.84
C ILE A 267 2.53 -10.72 -23.34
N CYS A 268 2.27 -11.94 -22.88
CA CYS A 268 3.31 -12.87 -22.41
C CYS A 268 4.00 -13.64 -23.55
N CYS A 269 3.37 -13.71 -24.72
CA CYS A 269 3.72 -14.60 -25.81
C CYS A 269 4.32 -13.88 -27.03
N THR A 270 3.99 -12.60 -27.25
CA THR A 270 4.42 -11.83 -28.43
C THR A 270 4.95 -10.45 -28.04
N GLU A 271 6.06 -10.00 -28.65
CA GLU A 271 6.61 -8.66 -28.38
C GLU A 271 5.82 -7.54 -29.09
N ASN A 272 5.23 -7.87 -30.24
CA ASN A 272 4.44 -6.98 -31.10
C ASN A 272 3.00 -7.49 -31.20
N SER A 273 2.18 -7.20 -30.19
CA SER A 273 0.73 -7.36 -30.31
C SER A 273 0.07 -6.02 -30.61
N ASP A 274 -0.84 -6.02 -31.58
CA ASP A 274 -1.70 -4.87 -31.92
C ASP A 274 -2.52 -4.41 -30.69
N ASN A 275 -2.63 -5.27 -29.67
CA ASN A 275 -3.40 -5.09 -28.45
C ASN A 275 -2.56 -4.71 -27.22
N SER A 276 -1.26 -4.44 -27.40
CA SER A 276 -0.30 -4.10 -26.32
C SER A 276 -0.69 -2.90 -25.43
N HIS A 277 -1.68 -2.10 -25.86
CA HIS A 277 -2.18 -0.94 -25.15
C HIS A 277 -3.36 -1.26 -24.21
N ARG A 278 -4.01 -2.43 -24.32
CA ARG A 278 -5.24 -2.75 -23.54
C ARG A 278 -4.98 -2.77 -22.05
N LEU A 279 -3.92 -3.45 -21.62
CA LEU A 279 -3.49 -3.47 -20.22
C LEU A 279 -3.18 -2.06 -19.72
N THR A 280 -2.44 -1.28 -20.49
CA THR A 280 -2.09 0.11 -20.15
C THR A 280 -3.35 0.98 -20.04
N LYS A 281 -4.29 0.85 -20.98
CA LYS A 281 -5.58 1.54 -20.99
C LYS A 281 -6.41 1.18 -19.77
N PHE A 282 -6.42 -0.10 -19.37
CA PHE A 282 -7.08 -0.55 -18.15
C PHE A 282 -6.58 0.20 -16.92
N PHE A 283 -5.26 0.21 -16.70
CA PHE A 283 -4.67 0.90 -15.56
C PHE A 283 -4.97 2.41 -15.61
N TYR A 284 -4.92 3.03 -16.79
CA TYR A 284 -5.23 4.45 -16.94
C TYR A 284 -6.67 4.77 -16.52
N VAL A 285 -7.65 4.01 -17.01
CA VAL A 285 -9.07 4.21 -16.69
C VAL A 285 -9.34 3.88 -15.22
N LEU A 286 -8.84 2.74 -14.72
CA LEU A 286 -8.98 2.34 -13.32
C LEU A 286 -8.44 3.42 -12.38
N ARG A 287 -7.25 3.95 -12.68
CA ARG A 287 -6.62 5.02 -11.91
C ARG A 287 -7.55 6.24 -11.80
N GLY A 288 -8.18 6.64 -12.90
CA GLY A 288 -9.19 7.71 -12.93
C GLY A 288 -10.40 7.42 -12.05
N LEU A 289 -10.98 6.22 -12.15
CA LEU A 289 -12.12 5.78 -11.34
C LEU A 289 -11.83 5.78 -9.84
N LEU A 290 -10.62 5.37 -9.43
CA LEU A 290 -10.24 5.34 -8.02
C LEU A 290 -10.04 6.75 -7.45
N ARG A 291 -9.50 7.68 -8.24
CA ARG A 291 -9.25 9.07 -7.78
C ARG A 291 -10.52 9.81 -7.40
N THR A 292 -11.65 9.42 -7.97
CA THR A 292 -12.97 10.00 -7.71
C THR A 292 -13.83 9.12 -6.80
N SER A 293 -13.28 8.07 -6.18
CA SER A 293 -14.05 7.18 -5.31
C SER A 293 -13.36 6.86 -3.98
N LEU A 294 -14.14 6.47 -2.98
CA LEU A 294 -13.66 5.96 -1.70
C LEU A 294 -13.19 4.50 -1.83
N SER A 295 -12.23 4.27 -2.72
CA SER A 295 -11.76 2.94 -3.09
C SER A 295 -10.24 2.84 -3.04
N ALA A 296 -9.69 1.70 -2.64
CA ALA A 296 -8.26 1.40 -2.75
C ALA A 296 -8.08 0.05 -3.46
N CYS A 297 -7.11 -0.05 -4.37
CA CYS A 297 -6.93 -1.22 -5.22
C CYS A 297 -5.56 -1.86 -5.02
N ILE A 298 -5.54 -3.19 -4.87
CA ILE A 298 -4.36 -4.03 -4.95
C ILE A 298 -4.43 -4.92 -6.18
N ILE A 299 -3.34 -4.96 -6.95
CA ILE A 299 -3.23 -5.77 -8.15
C ILE A 299 -1.97 -6.61 -8.04
N THR A 300 -2.09 -7.94 -8.16
CA THR A 300 -0.94 -8.83 -8.33
C THR A 300 -0.74 -9.10 -9.82
N MET A 301 0.51 -9.02 -10.30
CA MET A 301 0.83 -9.17 -11.71
C MET A 301 2.16 -9.92 -11.90
N PRO A 302 2.19 -11.02 -12.67
CA PRO A 302 3.42 -11.76 -12.96
C PRO A 302 4.26 -11.05 -14.04
N THR A 303 4.88 -9.93 -13.66
CA THR A 303 5.66 -9.08 -14.59
C THR A 303 6.84 -9.80 -15.23
N HIS A 304 7.33 -10.87 -14.61
CA HIS A 304 8.40 -11.71 -15.12
C HIS A 304 8.00 -12.54 -16.36
N LEU A 305 6.69 -12.70 -16.62
CA LEU A 305 6.17 -13.35 -17.83
C LEU A 305 5.99 -12.37 -19.00
N ILE A 306 6.01 -11.05 -18.74
CA ILE A 306 5.83 -10.02 -19.76
C ILE A 306 7.16 -9.76 -20.45
N GLN A 307 7.28 -10.18 -21.72
CA GLN A 307 8.51 -10.02 -22.50
C GLN A 307 8.79 -8.53 -22.81
N ASN A 308 7.75 -7.80 -23.23
CA ASN A 308 7.89 -6.40 -23.61
C ASN A 308 8.04 -5.49 -22.37
N LYS A 309 9.29 -5.13 -22.07
CA LYS A 309 9.64 -4.25 -20.94
C LYS A 309 8.96 -2.89 -20.97
N ALA A 310 8.60 -2.38 -22.15
CA ALA A 310 7.92 -1.09 -22.27
C ALA A 310 6.49 -1.16 -21.70
N ILE A 311 5.77 -2.28 -21.86
CA ILE A 311 4.46 -2.50 -21.23
C ILE A 311 4.62 -2.45 -19.71
N THR A 312 5.57 -3.22 -19.17
CA THR A 312 5.84 -3.26 -17.73
C THR A 312 6.20 -1.87 -17.18
N ALA A 313 7.03 -1.10 -17.88
CA ALA A 313 7.36 0.27 -17.51
C ALA A 313 6.12 1.19 -17.50
N ARG A 314 5.25 1.09 -18.51
CA ARG A 314 3.99 1.85 -18.56
C ARG A 314 3.06 1.50 -17.40
N VAL A 315 2.90 0.21 -17.09
CA VAL A 315 2.05 -0.25 -15.97
C VAL A 315 2.60 0.24 -14.63
N ARG A 316 3.93 0.18 -14.40
CA ARG A 316 4.57 0.79 -13.23
C ARG A 316 4.32 2.29 -13.13
N ASN A 317 4.35 3.00 -14.26
CA ASN A 317 4.11 4.44 -14.28
C ASN A 317 2.65 4.80 -13.93
N LEU A 318 1.69 4.00 -14.42
CA LEU A 318 0.27 4.20 -14.14
C LEU A 318 -0.15 3.77 -12.73
N SER A 319 0.61 2.86 -12.10
CA SER A 319 0.40 2.48 -10.70
C SER A 319 0.92 3.57 -9.76
N ASP A 320 0.27 3.78 -8.62
CA ASP A 320 0.70 4.80 -7.66
C ASP A 320 1.82 4.26 -6.77
N THR A 321 1.72 2.99 -6.37
CA THR A 321 2.73 2.26 -5.60
C THR A 321 3.10 0.99 -6.33
N VAL A 322 4.39 0.64 -6.36
CA VAL A 322 4.89 -0.60 -6.96
C VAL A 322 5.85 -1.29 -6.00
N VAL A 323 5.52 -2.52 -5.65
CA VAL A 323 6.32 -3.41 -4.81
C VAL A 323 6.60 -4.67 -5.61
N GLY A 324 7.87 -5.06 -5.73
CA GLY A 324 8.26 -6.31 -6.38
C GLY A 324 8.71 -7.35 -5.37
N LEU A 325 8.28 -8.60 -5.56
CA LEU A 325 8.67 -9.72 -4.72
C LEU A 325 9.69 -10.58 -5.44
N GLU A 326 10.78 -10.91 -4.76
CA GLU A 326 11.78 -11.89 -5.20
C GLU A 326 11.80 -13.03 -4.19
N SER A 327 11.37 -14.23 -4.60
CA SER A 327 11.50 -15.44 -3.77
C SER A 327 12.90 -16.04 -3.94
N PHE A 328 13.50 -16.50 -2.85
CA PHE A 328 14.77 -17.22 -2.92
C PHE A 328 14.64 -18.67 -3.36
N ILE A 329 13.43 -19.23 -3.37
CA ILE A 329 13.17 -20.62 -3.75
C ILE A 329 13.74 -20.90 -5.14
N GLY A 330 14.67 -21.86 -5.21
CA GLY A 330 15.31 -22.26 -6.47
C GLY A 330 16.28 -21.21 -7.04
N SER A 331 16.79 -20.31 -6.19
CA SER A 331 17.84 -19.34 -6.52
C SER A 331 19.12 -19.64 -5.76
N GLU A 332 20.26 -19.13 -6.25
CA GLU A 332 21.54 -19.25 -5.55
C GLU A 332 21.52 -18.61 -4.15
N LYS A 333 20.66 -17.60 -3.95
CA LYS A 333 20.48 -16.90 -2.67
C LYS A 333 19.93 -17.80 -1.56
N GLU A 334 19.24 -18.89 -1.89
CA GLU A 334 18.77 -19.88 -0.91
C GLU A 334 19.93 -20.59 -0.20
N THR A 335 21.02 -20.86 -0.93
CA THR A 335 22.21 -21.53 -0.39
C THR A 335 23.18 -20.58 0.31
N ASN A 336 22.97 -19.27 0.18
CA ASN A 336 23.86 -18.27 0.73
C ASN A 336 23.67 -18.15 2.24
N SER A 337 24.75 -18.32 2.99
CA SER A 337 24.77 -18.18 4.46
C SER A 337 24.23 -16.84 4.98
N LEU A 338 24.36 -15.76 4.20
CA LEU A 338 23.87 -14.43 4.56
C LEU A 338 22.33 -14.33 4.54
N TYR A 339 21.68 -15.17 3.75
CA TYR A 339 20.22 -15.14 3.54
C TYR A 339 19.48 -16.31 4.22
N LYS A 340 20.18 -17.10 5.04
CA LYS A 340 19.66 -18.33 5.66
C LYS A 340 18.36 -18.15 6.45
N ASP A 341 18.14 -16.97 7.03
CA ASP A 341 16.95 -16.66 7.83
C ASP A 341 15.80 -16.02 7.04
N TYR A 342 16.01 -15.74 5.74
CA TYR A 342 15.09 -15.03 4.87
C TYR A 342 14.58 -15.92 3.73
N HIS A 343 13.36 -15.63 3.29
CA HIS A 343 12.70 -16.39 2.23
C HIS A 343 12.70 -15.65 0.89
N GLY A 344 13.01 -14.35 0.91
CA GLY A 344 13.07 -13.52 -0.29
C GLY A 344 13.30 -12.04 0.02
N LEU A 345 13.28 -11.23 -1.03
CA LEU A 345 13.38 -9.77 -0.99
C LEU A 345 12.09 -9.09 -1.45
N ILE A 346 11.87 -7.91 -0.89
CA ILE A 346 10.83 -6.96 -1.28
C ILE A 346 11.53 -5.71 -1.83
N HIS A 347 11.28 -5.43 -3.10
CA HIS A 347 11.82 -4.28 -3.80
C HIS A 347 10.76 -3.19 -3.89
N ILE A 348 11.02 -2.04 -3.28
CA ILE A 348 10.15 -0.88 -3.42
C ILE A 348 10.56 -0.16 -4.71
N ARG A 349 9.77 -0.34 -5.76
CA ARG A 349 10.08 0.26 -7.07
C ARG A 349 9.48 1.66 -7.19
N LYS A 350 8.36 1.90 -6.50
CA LYS A 350 7.68 3.20 -6.52
C LYS A 350 6.83 3.39 -5.26
N ILE A 351 6.98 4.54 -4.63
CA ILE A 351 6.18 5.00 -3.48
C ILE A 351 5.17 6.05 -3.97
N PRO A 352 3.95 6.10 -3.40
CA PRO A 352 2.91 7.03 -3.86
C PRO A 352 3.32 8.48 -3.59
N ARG A 353 3.35 9.29 -4.64
CA ARG A 353 3.68 10.73 -4.61
C ARG A 353 2.41 11.59 -4.63
N LEU A 354 1.47 11.29 -3.76
CA LEU A 354 0.21 12.02 -3.75
C LEU A 354 0.35 13.34 -2.99
N ASN A 355 -0.02 14.44 -3.64
CA ASN A 355 0.00 15.80 -3.09
C ASN A 355 1.38 16.23 -2.53
N ASN A 356 2.47 15.66 -3.05
CA ASN A 356 3.83 16.02 -2.68
C ASN A 356 4.50 16.76 -3.85
N LEU A 357 5.19 17.85 -3.54
CA LEU A 357 6.02 18.61 -4.48
C LEU A 357 7.46 18.07 -4.55
N THR A 358 7.85 17.21 -3.61
CA THR A 358 9.18 16.62 -3.54
C THR A 358 9.24 15.27 -4.26
N CYS A 359 10.30 15.08 -5.03
CA CYS A 359 10.68 13.78 -5.58
C CYS A 359 11.38 13.00 -4.47
N ASP A 360 10.70 12.02 -3.86
CA ASP A 360 11.41 11.00 -3.09
C ASP A 360 12.05 10.06 -4.12
N GLU A 361 13.33 10.26 -4.38
CA GLU A 361 14.20 9.26 -5.00
C GLU A 361 14.56 8.28 -3.90
N SER A 362 13.75 7.21 -3.78
CA SER A 362 14.13 6.12 -2.91
C SER A 362 15.35 5.43 -3.53
N ASP A 363 16.55 5.80 -3.09
CA ASP A 363 17.77 5.01 -3.26
C ASP A 363 17.51 3.65 -2.60
N VAL A 364 17.15 2.69 -3.45
CA VAL A 364 16.91 1.26 -3.26
C VAL A 364 16.93 0.78 -1.79
N LYS A 365 15.75 0.66 -1.17
CA LYS A 365 15.60 -0.12 0.07
C LYS A 365 15.11 -1.51 -0.29
N ASP A 366 16.05 -2.37 -0.65
CA ASP A 366 15.80 -3.81 -0.68
C ASP A 366 15.58 -4.27 0.77
N LEU A 367 14.38 -4.76 1.03
CA LEU A 367 14.02 -5.31 2.33
C LEU A 367 13.97 -6.83 2.22
N ALA A 368 14.38 -7.53 3.25
CA ALA A 368 14.23 -8.97 3.29
C ALA A 368 12.92 -9.33 3.98
N PHE A 369 12.25 -10.38 3.51
CA PHE A 369 11.09 -10.92 4.19
C PHE A 369 11.34 -12.36 4.63
N LYS A 370 10.71 -12.72 5.75
CA LYS A 370 10.68 -14.09 6.25
C LYS A 370 9.29 -14.46 6.69
N LEU A 371 8.89 -15.67 6.35
CA LEU A 371 7.68 -16.31 6.83
C LEU A 371 8.10 -17.36 7.87
N LYS A 372 8.16 -16.97 9.15
CA LYS A 372 8.53 -17.90 10.23
C LYS A 372 7.28 -18.34 10.99
N ARG A 373 7.13 -19.66 11.17
CA ARG A 373 5.96 -20.31 11.77
C ARG A 373 4.67 -19.97 11.03
N LYS A 374 4.07 -18.84 11.40
CA LYS A 374 2.71 -18.41 11.05
C LYS A 374 2.64 -16.94 10.70
N LEU A 375 3.77 -16.23 10.78
CA LEU A 375 3.83 -14.79 10.66
C LEU A 375 4.79 -14.36 9.56
N PHE A 376 4.29 -13.49 8.69
CA PHE A 376 5.07 -12.82 7.67
C PHE A 376 5.67 -11.53 8.23
N THR A 377 6.99 -11.41 8.23
CA THR A 377 7.72 -10.24 8.74
C THR A 377 8.65 -9.68 7.67
N ILE A 378 8.75 -8.34 7.62
CA ILE A 378 9.65 -7.61 6.72
C ILE A 378 10.70 -6.90 7.58
N GLU A 379 11.97 -7.07 7.24
CA GLU A 379 13.12 -6.51 7.94
C GLU A 379 14.04 -5.81 6.93
N ALA A 380 14.82 -4.83 7.41
CA ALA A 380 15.86 -4.24 6.57
C ALA A 380 16.95 -5.28 6.29
N ASP A 381 17.35 -5.41 5.02
CA ASP A 381 18.40 -6.35 4.66
C ASP A 381 19.74 -5.92 5.32
N SER A 382 20.20 -6.73 6.27
CA SER A 382 21.48 -6.52 6.97
C SER A 382 22.69 -6.61 6.04
N SER A 383 22.58 -7.29 4.90
CA SER A 383 23.65 -7.38 3.90
C SER A 383 23.81 -6.09 3.09
N ALA A 384 22.72 -5.36 2.84
CA ALA A 384 22.79 -4.02 2.25
C ALA A 384 23.53 -3.03 3.17
N LEU A 385 23.35 -3.16 4.49
CA LEU A 385 24.11 -2.40 5.48
C LEU A 385 25.61 -2.74 5.47
N ALA A 386 25.98 -4.00 5.22
CA ALA A 386 27.38 -4.42 5.12
C ALA A 386 28.07 -3.92 3.84
N THR A 387 27.37 -3.89 2.70
CA THR A 387 27.93 -3.42 1.42
C THR A 387 28.13 -1.90 1.38
N ILE A 388 27.23 -1.12 1.99
CA ILE A 388 27.40 0.33 2.17
C ILE A 388 28.62 0.63 3.05
N TRP A 389 28.92 -0.24 4.02
CA TRP A 389 30.12 -0.14 4.86
C TRP A 389 31.40 -0.44 4.09
N ALA A 390 31.43 -1.49 3.27
CA ALA A 390 32.60 -1.84 2.47
C ALA A 390 32.98 -0.75 1.45
N LEU A 391 31.99 -0.03 0.89
CA LEU A 391 32.23 1.11 0.00
C LEU A 391 32.60 2.40 0.74
N GLY A 392 32.12 2.58 1.98
CA GLY A 392 32.48 3.72 2.83
C GLY A 392 33.92 3.65 3.35
N ASP A 393 34.44 2.45 3.57
CA ASP A 393 35.82 2.23 4.00
C ASP A 393 36.84 2.33 2.86
N LEU A 394 36.40 2.20 1.59
CA LEU A 394 37.27 2.39 0.42
C LEU A 394 37.45 3.87 0.02
N LEU A 395 36.65 4.77 0.59
CA LEU A 395 36.66 6.21 0.33
C LEU A 395 37.27 7.02 1.50
N ARG A 396 38.07 6.37 2.36
CA ARG A 396 38.83 7.03 3.44
C ARG A 396 40.32 6.84 3.31
#